data_AF-A0A524KH77-F1
#
_entry.id   AF-A0A524KH77-F1
#
_cell.length_a   1.000
_cell.length_b   1.000
_cell.length_c   1.000
_cell.angle_alpha   90.00
_cell.angle_beta   90.00
_cell.angle_gamma   90.00
#
_symmetry.space_group_name_H-M   'P 1'
#
loop_
_entity.id
_entity.type
_entity.pdbx_description
1 polymer ?
#
loop_
_entity_poly.entity_id
_entity_poly.type
_entity_poly.pdbx_seq_one_letter_code
_entity_poly.pdbx_strand_id
1 'polypeptide(L)'
;MFTNCLGEVRHARAPSNAFAWLATLLLLAGLVAGCATTQTVSHVSKLTTTNEKPRILLMTPDVKYYLLTAGGLTEPHADWTAAAQRNFVAAVQGYATERGSNLIVMDSSQPLGELESQYARLHGAVGNTVLANYFSGPKLPTKGETFDWSLGPGVSTLGERYGADYALFSFYRDFQASGGRMAFAVVAAMAGVGISTGGQGGFASLVDLKTGEIVWFNLLQAGTGDLRSPEGAHAVMAEIFKDLPRGDGLAP
;
A
#
# COMPACT_ATOMS: atom_id res chain seq x y z
N MET A 1 -0.78 -87.40 16.37
CA MET A 1 0.30 -87.30 17.36
C MET A 1 0.65 -85.83 17.49
N PHE A 2 0.54 -85.28 18.70
CA PHE A 2 0.77 -83.87 19.05
C PHE A 2 2.08 -83.32 18.52
N THR A 3 2.17 -82.01 18.20
CA THR A 3 3.06 -81.04 18.88
C THR A 3 2.69 -79.60 18.46
N ASN A 4 2.45 -78.75 19.45
CA ASN A 4 2.36 -77.28 19.38
C ASN A 4 3.75 -76.66 19.21
N CYS A 5 3.91 -75.57 18.45
CA CYS A 5 4.90 -74.54 18.80
C CYS A 5 4.47 -73.16 18.32
N LEU A 6 4.55 -72.22 19.27
CA LEU A 6 4.17 -70.82 19.24
C LEU A 6 5.04 -70.01 18.26
N GLY A 7 4.43 -69.07 17.53
CA GLY A 7 5.11 -68.08 16.68
C GLY A 7 4.69 -66.65 17.03
N GLU A 8 5.60 -65.95 17.69
CA GLU A 8 5.79 -64.50 17.88
C GLU A 8 4.64 -63.50 17.61
N VAL A 9 4.23 -62.80 18.66
CA VAL A 9 3.54 -61.51 18.59
C VAL A 9 4.57 -60.43 18.19
N ARG A 10 4.51 -59.97 16.93
CA ARG A 10 5.25 -58.79 16.49
C ARG A 10 4.60 -57.52 17.05
N HIS A 11 5.25 -56.89 18.03
CA HIS A 11 4.91 -55.53 18.44
C HIS A 11 5.22 -54.55 17.31
N ALA A 12 4.18 -54.00 16.68
CA ALA A 12 4.32 -52.84 15.81
C ALA A 12 4.82 -51.65 16.65
N ARG A 13 6.03 -51.14 16.33
CA ARG A 13 6.54 -49.89 16.91
C ARG A 13 5.63 -48.75 16.47
N ALA A 14 5.01 -48.07 17.43
CA ALA A 14 4.31 -46.82 17.19
C ALA A 14 5.28 -45.80 16.55
N PRO A 15 4.87 -45.05 15.50
CA PRO A 15 5.71 -44.01 14.92
C PRO A 15 6.01 -42.95 15.98
N SER A 16 7.26 -42.53 16.08
CA SER A 16 7.71 -41.52 17.04
C SER A 16 6.94 -40.21 16.84
N ASN A 17 6.31 -39.72 17.91
CA ASN A 17 5.52 -38.47 17.95
C ASN A 17 6.24 -37.26 17.33
N ALA A 18 7.57 -37.24 17.28
CA ALA A 18 8.38 -36.16 16.71
C ALA A 18 8.01 -35.81 15.24
N PHE A 19 7.65 -36.80 14.42
CA PHE A 19 7.29 -36.55 13.01
C PHE A 19 5.92 -35.88 12.85
N ALA A 20 5.00 -36.17 13.78
CA ALA A 20 3.69 -35.52 13.82
C ALA A 20 3.82 -34.05 14.26
N TRP A 21 4.63 -33.75 15.28
CA TRP A 21 4.88 -32.38 15.74
C TRP A 21 5.58 -31.50 14.68
N LEU A 22 6.52 -32.05 13.91
CA LEU A 22 7.18 -31.36 12.80
C LEU A 22 6.21 -31.04 11.65
N ALA A 23 5.30 -31.96 11.31
CA ALA A 23 4.28 -31.73 10.30
C ALA A 23 3.24 -30.68 10.74
N THR A 24 2.87 -30.64 12.02
CA THR A 24 1.94 -29.63 12.55
C THR A 24 2.57 -28.23 12.58
N LEU A 25 3.86 -28.10 12.91
CA LEU A 25 4.60 -26.83 12.86
C LEU A 25 4.74 -26.29 11.43
N LEU A 26 4.98 -27.17 10.45
CA LEU A 26 5.04 -26.80 9.03
C LEU A 26 3.66 -26.42 8.45
N LEU A 27 2.57 -27.07 8.90
CA LEU A 27 1.20 -26.71 8.50
C LEU A 27 0.72 -25.38 9.14
N LEU A 28 1.14 -25.07 10.37
CA LEU A 28 0.82 -23.78 10.99
C LEU A 28 1.63 -22.61 10.38
N ALA A 29 2.83 -22.87 9.86
CA ALA A 29 3.67 -21.85 9.23
C ALA A 29 3.21 -21.45 7.82
N GLY A 30 2.38 -22.26 7.15
CA GLY A 30 1.98 -22.05 5.76
C GLY A 30 0.82 -21.08 5.51
N LEU A 31 0.15 -20.56 6.55
CA LEU A 31 -1.10 -19.81 6.41
C LEU A 31 -0.98 -18.29 6.59
N VAL A 32 0.22 -17.73 6.76
CA VAL A 32 0.41 -16.27 6.91
C VAL A 32 0.87 -15.64 5.60
N ALA A 33 0.15 -15.92 4.50
CA ALA A 33 0.21 -15.05 3.33
C ALA A 33 -0.80 -13.92 3.56
N GLY A 34 -0.31 -12.76 3.98
CA GLY A 34 -1.15 -11.56 4.06
C GLY A 34 -1.61 -11.18 2.66
N CYS A 35 -2.88 -11.36 2.33
CA CYS A 35 -3.43 -10.81 1.10
C CYS A 35 -3.44 -9.28 1.19
N ALA A 36 -2.90 -8.61 0.17
CA ALA A 36 -3.14 -7.19 0.01
C ALA A 36 -4.66 -6.94 -0.11
N THR A 37 -5.15 -5.93 0.60
CA THR A 37 -6.57 -5.54 0.54
C THR A 37 -6.66 -4.09 0.10
N THR A 38 -7.47 -3.86 -0.93
CA THR A 38 -7.74 -2.52 -1.48
C THR A 38 -9.18 -2.12 -1.21
N GLN A 39 -9.42 -0.85 -0.89
CA GLN A 39 -10.75 -0.25 -0.89
C GLN A 39 -10.73 1.00 -1.77
N THR A 40 -11.39 0.91 -2.91
CA THR A 40 -11.38 1.96 -3.95
C THR A 40 -12.72 2.68 -4.01
N VAL A 41 -12.67 4.00 -4.19
CA VAL A 41 -13.82 4.84 -4.52
C VAL A 41 -13.47 5.71 -5.72
N SER A 42 -14.41 5.81 -6.67
CA SER A 42 -14.27 6.66 -7.84
C SER A 42 -15.58 7.36 -8.14
N HIS A 43 -15.51 8.67 -8.41
CA HIS A 43 -16.64 9.48 -8.85
C HIS A 43 -16.77 9.55 -10.37
N VAL A 44 -15.69 9.17 -11.07
CA VAL A 44 -15.63 9.14 -12.52
C VAL A 44 -15.24 7.74 -12.98
N SER A 45 -15.83 7.32 -14.10
CA SER A 45 -15.41 6.08 -14.78
C SER A 45 -14.33 6.35 -15.83
N LYS A 46 -14.17 7.61 -16.25
CA LYS A 46 -13.23 8.07 -17.27
C LYS A 46 -12.67 9.44 -16.92
N LEU A 47 -11.45 9.72 -17.38
CA LEU A 47 -10.77 11.00 -17.22
C LEU A 47 -11.06 11.90 -18.41
N THR A 48 -11.57 13.10 -18.16
CA THR A 48 -11.89 14.08 -19.18
C THR A 48 -10.68 14.95 -19.51
N THR A 49 -10.45 15.22 -20.79
CA THR A 49 -9.35 16.09 -21.23
C THR A 49 -9.71 16.85 -22.51
N THR A 50 -9.06 17.99 -22.72
CA THR A 50 -9.05 18.71 -24.00
C THR A 50 -7.88 18.30 -24.90
N ASN A 51 -6.97 17.46 -24.38
CA ASN A 51 -5.84 16.91 -25.12
C ASN A 51 -6.23 15.59 -25.79
N GLU A 52 -5.34 15.06 -26.64
CA GLU A 52 -5.53 13.71 -27.22
C GLU A 52 -5.60 12.62 -26.13
N LYS A 53 -4.86 12.81 -25.02
CA LYS A 53 -4.87 11.93 -23.84
C LYS A 53 -4.80 12.78 -22.57
N PRO A 54 -5.46 12.36 -21.47
CA PRO A 54 -5.34 13.04 -20.19
C PRO A 54 -3.89 13.12 -19.74
N ARG A 55 -3.49 14.30 -19.29
CA ARG A 55 -2.15 14.56 -18.76
C ARG A 55 -2.19 14.48 -17.24
N ILE A 56 -1.54 13.46 -16.67
CA ILE A 56 -1.50 13.21 -15.23
C ILE A 56 -0.13 13.61 -14.70
N LEU A 57 -0.10 14.60 -13.82
CA LEU A 57 1.10 14.96 -13.04
C LEU A 57 1.29 13.94 -11.91
N LEU A 58 2.36 13.16 -11.96
CA LEU A 58 2.81 12.39 -10.80
C LEU A 58 3.54 13.33 -9.84
N MET A 59 2.89 13.61 -8.71
CA MET A 59 3.52 14.30 -7.59
C MET A 59 4.58 13.40 -6.95
N THR A 60 5.61 13.99 -6.35
CA THR A 60 6.63 13.20 -5.63
C THR A 60 5.96 12.31 -4.57
N PRO A 61 6.20 10.99 -4.59
CA PRO A 61 5.48 10.06 -3.74
C PRO A 61 5.89 10.23 -2.27
N ASP A 62 4.91 10.40 -1.36
CA ASP A 62 5.17 10.43 0.09
C ASP A 62 5.28 9.00 0.64
N VAL A 63 6.37 8.32 0.28
CA VAL A 63 6.71 6.98 0.75
C VAL A 63 7.76 7.10 1.85
N LYS A 64 7.54 6.45 3.00
CA LYS A 64 8.48 6.43 4.13
C LYS A 64 8.55 5.06 4.79
N TYR A 65 9.76 4.66 5.13
CA TYR A 65 10.06 3.42 5.84
C TYR A 65 10.55 3.73 7.26
N TYR A 66 10.13 2.89 8.20
CA TYR A 66 10.47 2.99 9.61
C TYR A 66 10.92 1.65 10.17
N LEU A 67 11.89 1.69 11.07
CA LEU A 67 12.25 0.57 11.92
C LEU A 67 11.46 0.65 13.24
N LEU A 68 10.78 -0.43 13.61
CA LEU A 68 10.11 -0.56 14.89
C LEU A 68 11.02 -1.27 15.89
N THR A 69 11.49 -0.53 16.88
CA THR A 69 12.43 -1.03 17.89
C THR A 69 11.74 -1.96 18.88
N ALA A 70 12.53 -2.72 19.66
CA ALA A 70 12.00 -3.57 20.73
C ALA A 70 11.16 -2.79 21.74
N GLY A 71 11.58 -1.56 22.07
CA GLY A 71 10.83 -0.64 22.95
C GLY A 71 9.59 0.00 22.32
N GLY A 72 9.29 -0.30 21.05
CA GLY A 72 8.12 0.24 20.34
C GLY A 72 8.27 1.65 19.81
N LEU A 73 9.50 2.15 19.72
CA LEU A 73 9.78 3.41 19.04
C LEU A 73 9.86 3.17 17.53
N THR A 74 9.37 4.14 16.76
CA THR A 74 9.48 4.17 15.29
C THR A 74 10.60 5.10 14.86
N GLU A 75 11.60 4.54 14.20
CA GLU A 75 12.78 5.27 13.72
C GLU A 75 12.76 5.38 12.21
N PRO A 76 12.84 6.59 11.61
CA PRO A 76 12.91 6.74 10.16
C PRO A 76 14.12 6.02 9.57
N HIS A 77 13.93 5.31 8.46
CA HIS A 77 15.01 4.61 7.75
C HIS A 77 15.24 5.23 6.37
N ALA A 78 16.28 6.05 6.24
CA ALA A 78 16.54 6.84 5.04
C ALA A 78 16.85 5.97 3.80
N ASP A 79 17.73 4.98 3.91
CA ASP A 79 18.13 4.15 2.76
C ASP A 79 16.97 3.34 2.18
N TRP A 80 16.16 2.74 3.06
CA TRP A 80 14.94 2.03 2.67
C TRP A 80 13.92 2.96 2.02
N THR A 81 13.73 4.15 2.60
CA THR A 81 12.86 5.18 2.02
C THR A 81 13.32 5.58 0.62
N ALA A 82 14.62 5.83 0.44
CA ALA A 82 15.17 6.20 -0.85
C ALA A 82 15.07 5.07 -1.89
N ALA A 83 15.31 3.82 -1.48
CA ALA A 83 15.13 2.65 -2.36
C ALA A 83 13.66 2.49 -2.79
N ALA A 84 12.73 2.59 -1.84
CA ALA A 84 11.30 2.49 -2.10
C ALA A 84 10.80 3.59 -3.02
N GLN A 85 11.21 4.85 -2.82
CA GLN A 85 10.83 5.97 -3.68
C GLN A 85 11.34 5.79 -5.12
N ARG A 86 12.59 5.34 -5.30
CA ARG A 86 13.15 5.07 -6.64
C ARG A 86 12.36 4.00 -7.38
N ASN A 87 12.10 2.87 -6.74
CA ASN A 87 11.35 1.78 -7.38
C ASN A 87 9.88 2.15 -7.60
N PHE A 88 9.27 2.92 -6.70
CA PHE A 88 7.91 3.44 -6.87
C PHE A 88 7.81 4.25 -8.17
N VAL A 89 8.68 5.25 -8.35
CA VAL A 89 8.69 6.10 -9.56
C VAL A 89 8.94 5.27 -10.82
N ALA A 90 9.88 4.32 -10.78
CA ALA A 90 10.15 3.43 -11.90
C ALA A 90 8.92 2.56 -12.26
N ALA A 91 8.21 2.05 -11.28
CA ALA A 91 7.05 1.18 -11.49
C ALA A 91 5.80 1.94 -11.98
N VAL A 92 5.60 3.20 -11.56
CA VAL A 92 4.42 4.01 -11.96
C VAL A 92 4.39 4.29 -13.47
N GLN A 93 5.57 4.48 -14.09
CA GLN A 93 5.66 4.87 -15.51
C GLN A 93 4.98 3.86 -16.45
N GLY A 94 5.08 2.56 -16.15
CA GLY A 94 4.40 1.51 -16.91
C GLY A 94 2.87 1.62 -16.80
N TYR A 95 2.36 1.86 -15.58
CA TYR A 95 0.93 1.82 -15.29
C TYR A 95 0.13 2.94 -15.97
N ALA A 96 0.67 4.16 -16.00
CA ALA A 96 -0.02 5.30 -16.62
C ALA A 96 -0.16 5.13 -18.14
N THR A 97 0.87 4.59 -18.78
CA THR A 97 0.89 4.29 -20.22
C THR A 97 -0.16 3.24 -20.58
N GLU A 98 -0.25 2.15 -19.81
CA GLU A 98 -1.26 1.10 -19.97
C GLU A 98 -2.71 1.60 -19.80
N ARG A 99 -2.90 2.68 -19.03
CA ARG A 99 -4.21 3.31 -18.78
C ARG A 99 -4.59 4.40 -19.79
N GLY A 100 -3.79 4.59 -20.84
CA GLY A 100 -4.08 5.54 -21.92
C GLY A 100 -3.91 7.00 -21.53
N SER A 101 -3.09 7.30 -20.51
CA SER A 101 -2.81 8.66 -20.05
C SER A 101 -1.34 9.02 -20.28
N ASN A 102 -1.06 10.31 -20.45
CA ASN A 102 0.30 10.83 -20.52
C ASN A 102 0.77 11.22 -19.11
N LEU A 103 1.79 10.53 -18.60
CA LEU A 103 2.34 10.83 -17.28
C LEU A 103 3.41 11.91 -17.37
N ILE A 104 3.24 12.96 -16.57
CA ILE A 104 4.27 13.99 -16.33
C ILE A 104 4.89 13.66 -14.98
N VAL A 105 6.11 13.16 -14.97
CA VAL A 105 6.81 12.83 -13.73
C VAL A 105 7.52 14.08 -13.23
N MET A 106 7.22 14.50 -12.00
CA MET A 106 7.96 15.57 -11.35
C MET A 106 9.40 15.13 -11.08
N ASP A 107 10.36 16.01 -11.36
CA ASP A 107 11.77 15.74 -11.09
C ASP A 107 12.01 15.67 -9.59
N SER A 108 12.23 14.45 -9.09
CA SER A 108 12.52 14.19 -7.67
C SER A 108 13.98 14.43 -7.30
N SER A 109 14.86 14.80 -8.25
CA SER A 109 16.25 15.16 -7.97
C SER A 109 16.39 16.57 -7.40
N GLN A 110 15.38 17.41 -7.57
CA GLN A 110 15.32 18.75 -7.02
C GLN A 110 14.39 18.80 -5.81
N PRO A 111 14.68 19.66 -4.81
CA PRO A 111 13.72 19.96 -3.77
C PRO A 111 12.41 20.48 -4.37
N LEU A 112 11.29 20.04 -3.80
CA LEU A 112 9.98 20.56 -4.17
C LEU A 112 9.93 22.08 -4.00
N GLY A 113 9.33 22.76 -4.97
CA GLY A 113 8.97 24.17 -4.81
C GLY A 113 7.95 24.35 -3.68
N GLU A 114 7.74 25.59 -3.26
CA GLU A 114 6.82 25.92 -2.16
C GLU A 114 5.38 25.44 -2.45
N LEU A 115 4.93 25.64 -3.69
CA LEU A 115 3.60 25.23 -4.16
C LEU A 115 3.42 23.71 -4.08
N GLU A 116 4.36 22.96 -4.64
CA GLU A 116 4.36 21.50 -4.66
C GLU A 116 4.42 20.94 -3.24
N SER A 117 5.26 21.54 -2.39
CA SER A 117 5.39 21.17 -0.98
C SER A 117 4.10 21.41 -0.19
N GLN A 118 3.42 22.53 -0.44
CA GLN A 118 2.14 22.86 0.19
C GLN A 118 1.09 21.83 -0.19
N TYR A 119 0.94 21.50 -1.48
CA TYR A 119 -0.06 20.53 -1.93
C TYR A 119 0.29 19.09 -1.53
N ALA A 120 1.57 18.71 -1.48
CA ALA A 120 1.97 17.41 -0.93
C ALA A 120 1.57 17.26 0.54
N ARG A 121 1.78 18.31 1.36
CA ARG A 121 1.35 18.34 2.77
C ARG A 121 -0.17 18.33 2.91
N LEU A 122 -0.87 19.13 2.10
CA LEU A 122 -2.33 19.19 2.10
C LEU A 122 -2.96 17.86 1.72
N HIS A 123 -2.44 17.19 0.68
CA HIS A 123 -2.85 15.84 0.32
C HIS A 123 -2.68 14.86 1.49
N GLY A 124 -1.54 14.90 2.18
CA GLY A 124 -1.31 14.08 3.37
C GLY A 124 -2.35 14.32 4.46
N ALA A 125 -2.68 15.59 4.76
CA ALA A 125 -3.69 15.93 5.75
C ALA A 125 -5.10 15.46 5.34
N VAL A 126 -5.54 15.81 4.13
CA VAL A 126 -6.87 15.44 3.61
C VAL A 126 -7.01 13.93 3.51
N GLY A 127 -6.01 13.23 2.97
CA GLY A 127 -6.04 11.77 2.82
C GLY A 127 -6.10 11.03 4.15
N ASN A 128 -5.42 11.53 5.20
CA ASN A 128 -5.57 10.97 6.55
C ASN A 128 -6.96 11.25 7.13
N THR A 129 -7.56 12.40 6.85
CA THR A 129 -8.97 12.67 7.23
C THR A 129 -9.94 11.73 6.52
N VAL A 130 -9.73 11.47 5.22
CA VAL A 130 -10.49 10.48 4.43
C VAL A 130 -10.35 9.08 5.05
N LEU A 131 -9.13 8.64 5.34
CA LEU A 131 -8.88 7.34 5.98
C LEU A 131 -9.65 7.22 7.30
N ALA A 132 -9.52 8.23 8.18
CA ALA A 132 -10.13 8.22 9.49
C ALA A 132 -11.67 8.31 9.46
N ASN A 133 -12.26 9.06 8.52
CA ASN A 133 -13.69 9.38 8.54
C ASN A 133 -14.50 8.78 7.39
N TYR A 134 -13.89 8.04 6.48
CA TYR A 134 -14.59 7.34 5.40
C TYR A 134 -14.34 5.83 5.45
N PHE A 135 -13.09 5.41 5.68
CA PHE A 135 -12.71 3.99 5.59
C PHE A 135 -12.60 3.26 6.94
N SER A 136 -12.11 3.91 8.00
CA SER A 136 -11.78 3.22 9.27
C SER A 136 -12.64 3.62 10.46
N GLY A 137 -13.02 4.90 10.57
CA GLY A 137 -13.78 5.43 11.70
C GLY A 137 -15.23 5.77 11.34
N PRO A 138 -15.97 6.38 12.29
CA PRO A 138 -17.34 6.80 12.04
C PRO A 138 -17.38 7.86 10.93
N LYS A 139 -18.33 7.70 10.01
CA LYS A 139 -18.58 8.70 8.94
C LYS A 139 -18.96 10.04 9.55
N LEU A 140 -18.50 11.13 8.95
CA LEU A 140 -18.91 12.48 9.37
C LEU A 140 -20.43 12.64 9.18
N PRO A 141 -21.20 12.95 10.25
CA PRO A 141 -22.67 12.96 10.18
C PRO A 141 -23.24 13.90 9.12
N THR A 142 -22.58 15.03 8.89
CA THR A 142 -23.01 16.05 7.91
C THR A 142 -22.59 15.74 6.47
N LYS A 143 -21.68 14.78 6.26
CA LYS A 143 -21.17 14.40 4.93
C LYS A 143 -21.93 13.23 4.31
N GLY A 144 -22.65 12.45 5.12
CA GLY A 144 -23.41 11.30 4.63
C GLY A 144 -22.50 10.22 4.02
N GLU A 145 -22.94 9.60 2.92
CA GLU A 145 -22.21 8.53 2.23
C GLU A 145 -21.46 8.98 0.98
N THR A 146 -21.63 10.24 0.56
CA THR A 146 -20.98 10.79 -0.62
C THR A 146 -19.47 10.98 -0.39
N PHE A 147 -18.67 10.68 -1.40
CA PHE A 147 -17.22 10.85 -1.35
C PHE A 147 -16.79 12.20 -1.96
N ASP A 148 -17.22 13.31 -1.36
CA ASP A 148 -16.99 14.67 -1.84
C ASP A 148 -15.77 15.33 -1.17
N TRP A 149 -14.56 14.79 -1.41
CA TRP A 149 -13.31 15.33 -0.85
C TRP A 149 -12.52 16.14 -1.88
N SER A 150 -11.76 17.14 -1.43
CA SER A 150 -11.08 18.08 -2.31
C SER A 150 -9.80 18.63 -1.67
N LEU A 151 -8.80 18.97 -2.50
CA LEU A 151 -7.63 19.78 -2.11
C LEU A 151 -7.88 21.29 -2.31
N GLY A 152 -9.09 21.66 -2.73
CA GLY A 152 -9.50 23.03 -3.00
C GLY A 152 -9.08 23.54 -4.40
N PRO A 153 -9.75 24.60 -4.88
CA PRO A 153 -9.58 25.07 -6.26
C PRO A 153 -8.19 25.64 -6.57
N GLY A 154 -7.41 26.03 -5.56
CA GLY A 154 -6.06 26.56 -5.77
C GLY A 154 -5.09 25.57 -6.43
N VAL A 155 -5.41 24.27 -6.43
CA VAL A 155 -4.57 23.24 -7.05
C VAL A 155 -4.45 23.44 -8.56
N SER A 156 -5.33 24.23 -9.18
CA SER A 156 -5.26 24.61 -10.60
C SER A 156 -3.95 25.25 -10.99
N THR A 157 -3.27 25.90 -10.06
CA THR A 157 -1.91 26.44 -10.26
C THR A 157 -0.88 25.35 -10.60
N LEU A 158 -1.04 24.11 -10.12
CA LEU A 158 -0.24 22.97 -10.57
C LEU A 158 -0.59 22.57 -12.01
N GLY A 159 -1.88 22.58 -12.36
CA GLY A 159 -2.36 22.32 -13.71
C GLY A 159 -1.79 23.31 -14.73
N GLU A 160 -1.83 24.60 -14.40
CA GLU A 160 -1.25 25.69 -15.21
C GLU A 160 0.27 25.55 -15.36
N ARG A 161 0.98 25.27 -14.24
CA ARG A 161 2.44 25.16 -14.24
C ARG A 161 2.96 23.98 -15.06
N TYR A 162 2.31 22.82 -14.95
CA TYR A 162 2.79 21.59 -15.60
C TYR A 162 2.02 21.23 -16.88
N GLY A 163 0.96 21.97 -17.20
CA GLY A 163 0.05 21.66 -18.30
C GLY A 163 -0.68 20.33 -18.08
N ALA A 164 -1.09 20.03 -16.85
CA ALA A 164 -1.71 18.77 -16.47
C ALA A 164 -3.23 18.93 -16.24
N ASP A 165 -3.99 17.88 -16.56
CA ASP A 165 -5.44 17.81 -16.31
C ASP A 165 -5.72 17.28 -14.89
N TYR A 166 -4.90 16.34 -14.43
CA TYR A 166 -5.02 15.69 -13.13
C TYR A 166 -3.67 15.62 -12.41
N ALA A 167 -3.68 15.52 -11.09
CA ALA A 167 -2.52 15.17 -10.28
C ALA A 167 -2.74 13.86 -9.53
N LEU A 168 -1.78 12.95 -9.65
CA LEU A 168 -1.72 11.70 -8.92
C LEU A 168 -0.82 11.86 -7.70
N PHE A 169 -1.41 11.71 -6.52
CA PHE A 169 -0.70 11.74 -5.25
C PHE A 169 -0.65 10.35 -4.63
N SER A 170 0.38 10.10 -3.84
CA SER A 170 0.54 8.84 -3.09
C SER A 170 1.13 9.08 -1.71
N PHE A 171 0.65 8.30 -0.76
CA PHE A 171 1.10 8.25 0.63
C PHE A 171 1.31 6.77 0.99
N TYR A 172 2.48 6.42 1.52
CA TYR A 172 2.77 5.05 1.93
C TYR A 172 3.68 5.03 3.16
N ARG A 173 3.39 4.12 4.09
CA ARG A 173 4.16 3.90 5.31
C ARG A 173 4.43 2.41 5.46
N ASP A 174 5.68 2.06 5.73
CA ASP A 174 6.10 0.71 6.05
C ASP A 174 6.85 0.74 7.40
N PHE A 175 6.40 -0.09 8.33
CA PHE A 175 7.00 -0.28 9.64
C PHE A 175 7.52 -1.71 9.73
N GLN A 176 8.84 -1.90 9.78
CA GLN A 176 9.47 -3.22 9.92
C GLN A 176 10.01 -3.43 11.33
N ALA A 177 9.67 -4.55 11.96
CA ALA A 177 10.22 -4.92 13.26
C ALA A 177 11.73 -5.16 13.19
N SER A 178 12.45 -4.55 14.14
CA SER A 178 13.82 -4.94 14.47
C SER A 178 13.88 -6.39 14.98
N GLY A 179 15.07 -7.01 14.92
CA GLY A 179 15.29 -8.34 15.50
C GLY A 179 14.89 -8.41 16.99
N GLY A 180 15.16 -7.36 17.75
CA GLY A 180 14.73 -7.25 19.15
C GLY A 180 13.20 -7.21 19.31
N ARG A 181 12.48 -6.47 18.44
CA ARG A 181 11.01 -6.43 18.44
C ARG A 181 10.41 -7.79 18.10
N MET A 182 10.98 -8.52 17.14
CA MET A 182 10.56 -9.88 16.80
C MET A 182 10.78 -10.85 17.96
N ALA A 183 11.96 -10.82 18.59
CA ALA A 183 12.25 -11.65 19.76
C ALA A 183 11.27 -11.36 20.91
N PHE A 184 11.00 -10.07 21.17
CA PHE A 184 10.03 -9.67 22.19
C PHE A 184 8.60 -10.12 21.85
N ALA A 185 8.17 -10.02 20.60
CA ALA A 185 6.87 -10.49 20.16
C ALA A 185 6.68 -12.00 20.39
N VAL A 186 7.72 -12.82 20.15
CA VAL A 186 7.71 -14.26 20.45
C VAL A 186 7.55 -14.52 21.95
N VAL A 187 8.34 -13.84 22.79
CA VAL A 187 8.25 -13.98 24.25
C VAL A 187 6.87 -13.54 24.77
N ALA A 188 6.36 -12.41 24.29
CA ALA A 188 5.04 -11.92 24.66
C ALA A 188 3.91 -12.88 24.23
N ALA A 189 4.02 -13.47 23.04
CA ALA A 189 3.05 -14.46 22.56
C ALA A 189 3.01 -15.71 23.44
N MET A 190 4.17 -16.18 23.95
CA MET A 190 4.22 -17.27 24.92
C MET A 190 3.50 -16.93 26.24
N ALA A 191 3.42 -15.65 26.59
CA ALA A 191 2.64 -15.14 27.72
C ALA A 191 1.17 -14.82 27.37
N GLY A 192 0.71 -15.15 26.16
CA GLY A 192 -0.65 -14.89 25.69
C GLY A 192 -0.90 -13.45 25.20
N VAL A 193 0.15 -12.65 25.02
CA VAL A 193 0.04 -11.25 24.58
C VAL A 193 0.49 -11.12 23.13
N GLY A 194 -0.42 -10.70 22.25
CA GLY A 194 -0.11 -10.36 20.86
C GLY A 194 0.48 -8.95 20.76
N ILE A 195 1.62 -8.81 20.10
CA ILE A 195 2.26 -7.52 19.83
C ILE A 195 2.40 -7.34 18.33
N SER A 196 2.01 -6.16 17.83
CA SER A 196 2.24 -5.82 16.42
C SER A 196 3.74 -5.82 16.10
N THR A 197 4.10 -6.52 15.03
CA THR A 197 5.45 -6.59 14.48
C THR A 197 5.67 -5.59 13.34
N GLY A 198 4.75 -4.64 13.18
CA GLY A 198 4.78 -3.67 12.10
C GLY A 198 3.48 -3.64 11.30
N GLY A 199 3.57 -3.05 10.11
CA GLY A 199 2.47 -2.90 9.18
C GLY A 199 2.91 -2.07 7.98
N GLN A 200 2.26 -2.30 6.85
CA GLN A 200 2.56 -1.58 5.62
C GLN A 200 1.28 -1.26 4.87
N GLY A 201 1.23 -0.08 4.26
CA GLY A 201 0.06 0.39 3.55
C GLY A 201 0.05 1.89 3.34
N GLY A 202 -1.03 2.36 2.76
CA GLY A 202 -1.14 3.75 2.36
C GLY A 202 -2.31 3.96 1.42
N PHE A 203 -2.30 5.07 0.71
CA PHE A 203 -3.34 5.40 -0.24
C PHE A 203 -2.78 6.18 -1.42
N ALA A 204 -3.50 6.13 -2.53
CA ALA A 204 -3.30 7.00 -3.67
C ALA A 204 -4.59 7.74 -4.00
N SER A 205 -4.45 8.94 -4.54
CA SER A 205 -5.60 9.74 -4.97
C SER A 205 -5.31 10.48 -6.27
N LEU A 206 -6.34 10.60 -7.10
CA LEU A 206 -6.32 11.36 -8.34
C LEU A 206 -7.18 12.61 -8.14
N VAL A 207 -6.58 13.77 -8.38
CA VAL A 207 -7.19 15.07 -8.17
C VAL A 207 -7.40 15.75 -9.51
N ASP A 208 -8.62 16.19 -9.78
CA ASP A 208 -8.92 17.06 -10.92
C ASP A 208 -8.28 18.43 -10.69
N LEU A 209 -7.37 18.85 -11.57
CA LEU A 209 -6.64 20.10 -11.36
C LEU A 209 -7.48 21.34 -11.65
N LYS A 210 -8.63 21.23 -12.32
CA LYS A 210 -9.53 22.38 -12.54
C LYS A 210 -10.38 22.68 -11.32
N THR A 211 -10.88 21.65 -10.63
CA THR A 211 -11.82 21.80 -9.50
C THR A 211 -11.17 21.59 -8.13
N GLY A 212 -10.08 20.81 -8.09
CA GLY A 212 -9.46 20.32 -6.87
C GLY A 212 -10.15 19.11 -6.24
N GLU A 213 -11.20 18.57 -6.85
CA GLU A 213 -11.90 17.39 -6.36
C GLU A 213 -11.03 16.14 -6.45
N ILE A 214 -11.11 15.29 -5.42
CA ILE A 214 -10.54 13.95 -5.44
C ILE A 214 -11.53 13.05 -6.19
N VAL A 215 -11.26 12.80 -7.47
CA VAL A 215 -12.16 12.05 -8.36
C VAL A 215 -11.98 10.53 -8.24
N TRP A 216 -10.85 10.10 -7.68
CA TRP A 216 -10.55 8.70 -7.37
C TRP A 216 -9.63 8.60 -6.15
N PHE A 217 -9.88 7.60 -5.31
CA PHE A 217 -9.08 7.31 -4.12
C PHE A 217 -9.03 5.80 -3.88
N ASN A 218 -7.85 5.28 -3.59
CA ASN A 218 -7.69 3.89 -3.22
C ASN A 218 -6.86 3.76 -1.94
N LEU A 219 -7.42 3.07 -0.96
CA LEU A 219 -6.76 2.67 0.27
C LEU A 219 -6.17 1.27 0.10
N LEU A 220 -4.87 1.13 0.34
CA LEU A 220 -4.16 -0.13 0.33
C LEU A 220 -3.69 -0.50 1.75
N GLN A 221 -4.17 -1.63 2.25
CA GLN A 221 -3.50 -2.35 3.33
C GLN A 221 -2.64 -3.44 2.68
N ALA A 222 -1.34 -3.22 2.63
CA ALA A 222 -0.44 -4.13 1.94
C ALA A 222 -0.19 -5.36 2.83
N GLY A 223 -0.50 -6.55 2.31
CA GLY A 223 -0.20 -7.82 2.99
C GLY A 223 1.14 -8.40 2.58
N THR A 224 1.60 -8.08 1.37
CA THR A 224 2.88 -8.49 0.75
C THR A 224 3.32 -7.44 -0.28
N GLY A 225 4.61 -7.45 -0.66
CA GLY A 225 5.19 -6.52 -1.65
C GLY A 225 6.06 -5.44 -1.02
N ASP A 226 7.38 -5.61 -1.10
CA ASP A 226 8.37 -4.67 -0.56
C ASP A 226 8.77 -3.65 -1.64
N LEU A 227 8.44 -2.37 -1.45
CA LEU A 227 8.79 -1.31 -2.40
C LEU A 227 10.31 -1.16 -2.58
N ARG A 228 11.14 -1.70 -1.68
CA ARG A 228 12.60 -1.66 -1.80
C ARG A 228 13.13 -2.59 -2.90
N SER A 229 12.34 -3.54 -3.40
CA SER A 229 12.67 -4.32 -4.59
C SER A 229 11.83 -3.90 -5.81
N PRO A 230 12.35 -4.03 -7.04
CA PRO A 230 11.59 -3.78 -8.25
C PRO A 230 10.32 -4.63 -8.34
N GLU A 231 10.42 -5.92 -8.06
CA GLU A 231 9.29 -6.87 -8.17
C GLU A 231 8.20 -6.54 -7.15
N GLY A 232 8.60 -6.20 -5.91
CA GLY A 232 7.68 -5.79 -4.86
C GLY A 232 7.02 -4.47 -5.21
N ALA A 233 7.74 -3.52 -5.82
CA ALA A 233 7.17 -2.27 -6.26
C ALA A 233 6.13 -2.45 -7.37
N HIS A 234 6.36 -3.32 -8.35
CA HIS A 234 5.35 -3.65 -9.36
C HIS A 234 4.09 -4.26 -8.73
N ALA A 235 4.24 -5.18 -7.76
CA ALA A 235 3.11 -5.76 -7.05
C ALA A 235 2.30 -4.70 -6.27
N VAL A 236 2.98 -3.79 -5.56
CA VAL A 236 2.33 -2.69 -4.85
C VAL A 236 1.65 -1.72 -5.83
N MET A 237 2.25 -1.42 -6.99
CA MET A 237 1.66 -0.51 -7.97
C MET A 237 0.37 -1.08 -8.57
N ALA A 238 0.35 -2.39 -8.85
CA ALA A 238 -0.84 -3.07 -9.36
C ALA A 238 -2.04 -2.93 -8.40
N GLU A 239 -1.79 -2.98 -7.09
CA GLU A 239 -2.81 -2.86 -6.06
C GLU A 239 -3.14 -1.40 -5.72
N ILE A 240 -2.14 -0.53 -5.51
CA ILE A 240 -2.39 0.86 -5.09
C ILE A 240 -3.04 1.69 -6.19
N PHE A 241 -2.80 1.40 -7.47
CA PHE A 241 -3.46 2.07 -8.60
C PHE A 241 -4.58 1.24 -9.24
N LYS A 242 -5.00 0.18 -8.57
CA LYS A 242 -6.14 -0.64 -9.00
C LYS A 242 -7.37 0.24 -9.23
N ASP A 243 -8.05 -0.03 -10.34
CA ASP A 243 -9.23 0.70 -10.78
C ASP A 243 -9.03 2.22 -11.00
N LEU A 244 -7.79 2.68 -11.20
CA LEU A 244 -7.52 4.04 -11.66
C LEU A 244 -8.30 4.30 -12.98
N PRO A 245 -9.07 5.40 -13.09
CA PRO A 245 -9.89 5.65 -14.27
C PRO A 245 -9.04 5.76 -15.54
N ARG A 246 -9.58 5.29 -16.66
CA ARG A 246 -8.91 5.35 -17.96
C ARG A 246 -9.15 6.69 -18.63
N GLY A 247 -8.22 7.12 -19.47
CA GLY A 247 -8.47 8.27 -20.35
C GLY A 247 -9.44 7.94 -21.46
N ASP A 248 -10.42 8.81 -21.71
CA ASP A 248 -10.97 8.96 -23.05
C ASP A 248 -10.14 10.01 -23.80
N GLY A 249 -9.71 9.70 -25.02
CA GLY A 249 -9.17 10.74 -25.87
C GLY A 249 -10.30 11.68 -26.30
N LEU A 250 -10.01 12.99 -26.37
CA LEU A 250 -10.91 14.10 -26.74
C LEU A 250 -12.39 13.92 -26.35
N ALA A 251 -12.81 14.64 -25.30
CA ALA A 251 -14.23 14.78 -24.97
C ALA A 251 -15.03 15.26 -26.21
N PRO A 252 -16.24 14.70 -26.46
CA PRO A 252 -17.06 15.05 -27.62
C PRO A 252 -17.48 16.52 -27.64
#